data_AF-A0A2N1TGS9-F1
#
_entry.id   AF-A0A2N1TGS9-F1
#
_cell.length_a   1.000
_cell.length_b   1.000
_cell.length_c   1.000
_cell.angle_alpha   90.00
_cell.angle_beta   90.00
_cell.angle_gamma   90.00
#
_symmetry.space_group_name_H-M   'P 1'
#
loop_
_entity.id
_entity.type
_entity.pdbx_description
1 polymer ?
#
loop_
_entity_poly.entity_id
_entity_poly.type
_entity_poly.pdbx_seq_one_letter_code
_entity_poly.pdbx_strand_id
1 'polypeptide(L)'
;MKKILVSLVLCLAVSSIAFAEVQKDGFDVTILYSATKSFNISDARIAAFRKYLEGNLDQNSSGSWSSNDMFNEEFVYLDKKGNTVKVETEKNTKTGVGTATITIIGPDDFVTLTRAVLK
;
A
#
# COMPACT_ATOMS: atom_id res chain seq x y z
N MET A 1 14.31 -48.86 46.28
CA MET A 1 14.01 -47.45 45.96
C MET A 1 14.90 -46.92 44.81
N LYS A 2 14.93 -47.58 43.65
CA LYS A 2 15.78 -47.18 42.50
C LYS A 2 14.98 -46.87 41.22
N LYS A 3 13.66 -47.11 41.22
CA LYS A 3 12.79 -46.93 40.04
C LYS A 3 12.15 -45.54 39.94
N ILE A 4 12.15 -44.76 41.02
CA ILE A 4 11.51 -43.44 41.08
C ILE A 4 12.40 -42.36 40.44
N LEU A 5 13.73 -42.52 40.50
CA LEU A 5 14.66 -41.53 39.96
C LEU A 5 14.65 -41.49 38.42
N VAL A 6 14.42 -42.63 37.76
CA VAL A 6 14.44 -42.73 36.29
C VAL A 6 13.21 -42.04 35.68
N SER A 7 12.08 -42.04 36.39
CA SER A 7 10.85 -41.38 35.93
C SER A 7 10.94 -39.85 36.02
N LEU A 8 11.69 -39.31 36.98
CA LEU A 8 11.82 -37.86 37.16
C LEU A 8 12.75 -37.21 36.13
N VAL A 9 13.80 -37.94 35.72
CA VAL A 9 14.74 -37.48 34.68
C VAL A 9 14.09 -37.49 33.30
N LEU A 10 13.18 -38.43 33.04
CA LEU A 10 12.45 -38.48 31.77
C LEU A 10 11.46 -37.31 31.61
N CYS A 11 10.84 -36.83 32.70
CA CYS A 11 9.94 -35.66 32.64
C CYS A 11 10.68 -34.32 32.46
N LEU A 12 11.92 -34.20 32.95
CA LEU A 12 12.74 -33.00 32.77
C LEU A 12 13.43 -32.93 31.40
N ALA A 13 13.45 -34.02 30.64
CA ALA A 13 13.99 -34.04 29.27
C ALA A 13 12.98 -33.54 28.21
N VAL A 14 11.73 -33.29 28.57
CA VAL A 14 10.66 -32.87 27.65
C VAL A 14 10.28 -31.39 27.82
N SER A 15 10.86 -30.68 28.79
CA SER A 15 10.56 -29.27 29.06
C SER A 15 11.46 -28.27 28.32
N SER A 16 12.36 -28.72 27.43
CA SER A 16 12.83 -27.86 26.35
C SER A 16 11.68 -27.70 25.35
N ILE A 17 10.69 -26.90 25.75
CA ILE A 17 9.84 -26.17 24.83
C ILE A 17 10.83 -25.29 24.07
N ALA A 18 11.38 -25.86 23.00
CA ALA A 18 11.82 -25.07 21.88
C ALA A 18 10.60 -24.22 21.56
N PHE A 19 10.64 -22.95 21.97
CA PHE A 19 9.93 -21.93 21.23
C PHE A 19 10.48 -22.10 19.83
N ALA A 20 9.75 -22.86 19.01
CA ALA A 20 9.88 -22.79 17.58
C ALA A 20 9.58 -21.34 17.29
N GLU A 21 10.64 -20.54 17.27
CA GLU A 21 10.66 -19.28 16.57
C GLU A 21 10.03 -19.62 15.23
N VAL A 22 8.83 -19.12 15.02
CA VAL A 22 8.08 -19.37 13.79
C VAL A 22 8.92 -18.72 12.71
N GLN A 23 9.86 -19.47 12.14
CA GLN A 23 10.53 -19.12 10.91
C GLN A 23 9.42 -19.10 9.88
N LYS A 24 8.91 -17.90 9.67
CA LYS A 24 7.85 -17.57 8.74
C LYS A 24 8.44 -17.68 7.33
N ASP A 25 8.65 -18.89 6.85
CA ASP A 25 9.07 -19.28 5.49
C ASP A 25 10.25 -18.49 4.86
N GLY A 26 11.05 -17.76 5.65
CA GLY A 26 12.13 -16.90 5.16
C GLY A 26 11.68 -15.62 4.43
N PHE A 27 10.41 -15.24 4.51
CA PHE A 27 9.91 -14.00 3.90
C PHE A 27 9.93 -12.83 4.90
N ASP A 28 10.61 -11.75 4.52
CA ASP A 28 10.48 -10.47 5.20
C ASP A 28 9.08 -9.89 4.94
N VAL A 29 8.27 -9.80 6.00
CA VAL A 29 6.92 -9.23 5.93
C VAL A 29 6.96 -7.78 6.39
N THR A 30 6.56 -6.87 5.50
CA THR A 30 6.41 -5.44 5.80
C THR A 30 4.93 -5.06 5.86
N ILE A 31 4.56 -4.23 6.83
CA ILE A 31 3.19 -3.68 6.92
C ILE A 31 3.07 -2.55 5.88
N LEU A 32 2.04 -2.64 5.04
CA LEU A 32 1.67 -1.59 4.10
C LEU A 32 0.40 -0.90 4.59
N TYR A 33 0.41 0.42 4.50
CA TYR A 33 -0.73 1.30 4.74
C TYR A 33 -1.35 1.70 3.41
N SER A 34 -2.66 1.88 3.41
CA SER A 34 -3.41 2.42 2.27
C SER A 34 -4.15 3.68 2.71
N ALA A 35 -4.01 4.75 1.93
CA ALA A 35 -4.74 6.00 2.14
C ALA A 35 -5.39 6.44 0.84
N THR A 36 -6.71 6.62 0.88
CA THR A 36 -7.50 7.08 -0.26
C THR A 36 -8.20 8.40 0.05
N LYS A 37 -8.18 9.33 -0.90
CA LYS A 37 -8.93 10.59 -0.81
C LYS A 37 -9.38 11.06 -2.20
N SER A 38 -10.60 11.58 -2.26
CA SER A 38 -11.17 12.18 -3.46
C SER A 38 -11.16 13.71 -3.38
N PHE A 39 -10.97 14.34 -4.53
CA PHE A 39 -10.89 15.78 -4.72
C PHE A 39 -11.74 16.17 -5.92
N ASN A 40 -12.12 17.45 -6.01
CA ASN A 40 -12.62 17.97 -7.28
C ASN A 40 -11.49 17.87 -8.33
N ILE A 41 -11.81 17.46 -9.55
CA ILE A 41 -10.82 17.36 -10.63
C ILE A 41 -10.15 18.71 -10.96
N SER A 42 -10.82 19.83 -10.69
CA SER A 42 -10.28 21.18 -10.88
C SER A 42 -9.45 21.68 -9.69
N ASP A 43 -9.23 20.86 -8.65
CA ASP A 43 -8.42 21.24 -7.50
C ASP A 43 -6.94 21.38 -7.91
N ALA A 44 -6.36 22.57 -7.69
CA ALA A 44 -4.99 22.88 -8.09
C ALA A 44 -3.96 21.92 -7.49
N ARG A 45 -4.26 21.30 -6.35
CA ARG A 45 -3.39 20.31 -5.70
C ARG A 45 -3.22 19.05 -6.55
N ILE A 46 -4.22 18.69 -7.37
CA ILE A 46 -4.13 17.49 -8.22
C ILE A 46 -3.08 17.67 -9.33
N ALA A 47 -3.05 18.85 -9.95
CA ALA A 47 -2.05 19.14 -10.98
C ALA A 47 -0.63 19.19 -10.39
N ALA A 48 -0.47 19.81 -9.21
CA ALA A 48 0.81 19.82 -8.50
C ALA A 48 1.25 18.42 -8.08
N PHE A 49 0.31 17.61 -7.58
CA PHE A 49 0.58 16.24 -7.16
C PHE A 49 0.99 15.33 -8.32
N ARG A 50 0.32 15.41 -9.48
CA ARG A 50 0.71 14.65 -10.68
C ARG A 50 2.15 14.95 -11.11
N LYS A 51 2.55 16.23 -11.12
CA LYS A 51 3.95 16.63 -11.40
C LYS A 51 4.92 16.09 -10.37
N TYR A 52 4.55 16.07 -9.08
CA TYR A 52 5.35 15.43 -8.05
C TYR A 52 5.53 13.93 -8.34
N LEU A 53 4.46 13.21 -8.72
CA LEU A 53 4.55 11.79 -9.05
C LEU A 53 5.48 11.54 -10.25
N GLU A 54 5.33 12.30 -11.34
CA GLU A 54 6.17 12.18 -12.54
C GLU A 54 7.67 12.44 -12.27
N GLY A 55 7.99 13.23 -11.25
CA GLY A 55 9.37 13.52 -10.87
C GLY A 55 9.98 12.55 -9.85
N ASN A 56 9.16 11.75 -9.15
CA ASN A 56 9.61 10.94 -8.01
C ASN A 56 9.32 9.44 -8.15
N LEU A 57 8.38 9.06 -9.03
CA LEU A 57 7.93 7.69 -9.24
C LEU A 57 7.87 7.37 -10.74
N ASP A 58 8.01 6.08 -11.06
CA ASP A 58 7.89 5.59 -12.42
C ASP A 58 6.42 5.26 -12.73
N GLN A 59 5.88 5.76 -13.85
CA GLN A 59 4.55 5.36 -14.30
C GLN A 59 4.59 3.91 -14.78
N ASN A 60 3.85 3.04 -14.10
CA ASN A 60 3.81 1.61 -14.40
C ASN A 60 2.68 1.24 -15.36
N SER A 61 1.50 1.83 -15.17
CA SER A 61 0.37 1.57 -16.04
C SER A 61 -0.54 2.79 -16.13
N SER A 62 -1.26 2.86 -17.24
CA SER A 62 -2.31 3.86 -17.46
C SER A 62 -3.42 3.29 -18.31
N GLY A 63 -4.63 3.79 -18.12
CA GLY A 63 -5.80 3.41 -18.90
C GLY A 63 -6.79 4.55 -19.00
N SER A 64 -7.62 4.52 -20.03
CA SER A 64 -8.77 5.41 -20.14
C SER A 64 -9.95 4.68 -20.77
N TRP A 65 -11.15 5.05 -20.35
CA TRP A 65 -12.39 4.57 -20.95
C TRP A 65 -13.46 5.64 -20.86
N SER A 66 -14.45 5.54 -21.74
CA SER A 66 -15.61 6.44 -21.73
C SER A 66 -16.88 5.64 -21.65
N SER A 67 -17.86 6.15 -20.91
CA SER A 67 -19.20 5.59 -20.85
C SER A 67 -20.20 6.73 -20.78
N ASN A 68 -21.10 6.81 -21.76
CA ASN A 68 -22.03 7.94 -21.92
C ASN A 68 -21.28 9.29 -21.94
N ASP A 69 -21.71 10.24 -21.12
CA ASP A 69 -21.11 11.56 -20.94
C ASP A 69 -19.95 11.56 -19.92
N MET A 70 -19.38 10.41 -19.58
CA MET A 70 -18.29 10.29 -18.59
C MET A 70 -17.01 9.80 -19.25
N PHE A 71 -15.92 10.51 -18.99
CA PHE A 71 -14.56 10.13 -19.34
C PHE A 71 -13.79 9.76 -18.07
N ASN A 72 -13.16 8.59 -18.09
CA ASN A 72 -12.40 8.05 -16.98
C ASN A 72 -10.94 7.83 -17.40
N GLU A 73 -10.02 8.18 -16.51
CA GLU A 73 -8.60 7.90 -16.67
C GLU A 73 -8.02 7.36 -15.37
N GLU A 74 -7.05 6.47 -15.50
CA GLU A 74 -6.32 5.89 -14.39
C GLU A 74 -4.82 5.92 -14.71
N PHE A 75 -4.03 6.29 -13.71
CA PHE A 75 -2.57 6.20 -13.75
C PHE A 75 -2.07 5.54 -12.48
N VAL A 76 -1.19 4.57 -12.61
CA VAL A 76 -0.53 3.89 -11.49
C VAL A 76 0.97 4.16 -11.59
N TYR A 77 1.51 4.72 -10.51
CA TYR A 77 2.92 5.03 -10.33
C TYR A 77 3.50 4.13 -9.26
N LEU A 78 4.74 3.69 -9.45
CA LEU A 78 5.46 2.92 -8.44
C LEU A 78 6.93 3.28 -8.34
N ASP A 79 7.53 2.98 -7.18
CA ASP A 79 8.97 3.03 -7.01
C ASP A 79 9.59 1.62 -7.05
N LYS A 80 10.92 1.57 -7.02
CA LYS A 80 11.70 0.33 -7.00
C LYS A 80 11.45 -0.54 -5.76
N LYS A 81 10.80 0.00 -4.71
CA LYS A 81 10.45 -0.72 -3.48
C LYS A 81 9.02 -1.27 -3.54
N GLY A 82 8.28 -1.03 -4.63
CA GLY A 82 6.89 -1.47 -4.81
C GLY A 82 5.86 -0.54 -4.17
N ASN A 83 6.26 0.63 -3.68
CA ASN A 83 5.31 1.63 -3.19
C ASN A 83 4.47 2.14 -4.35
N THR A 84 3.16 2.25 -4.17
CA THR A 84 2.23 2.52 -5.26
C THR A 84 1.42 3.77 -5.00
N VAL A 85 1.25 4.60 -6.03
CA VAL A 85 0.27 5.68 -6.05
C VAL A 85 -0.61 5.51 -7.27
N LYS A 86 -1.91 5.43 -7.05
CA LYS A 86 -2.93 5.34 -8.08
C LYS A 86 -3.73 6.64 -8.12
N VAL A 87 -3.89 7.20 -9.31
CA VAL A 87 -4.69 8.41 -9.57
C VAL A 87 -5.77 8.05 -10.59
N GLU A 88 -7.01 8.08 -10.14
CA GLU A 88 -8.20 7.91 -10.97
C GLU A 88 -8.89 9.25 -11.14
N THR A 89 -9.29 9.59 -12.36
CA THR A 89 -10.10 10.76 -12.64
C THR A 89 -11.34 10.36 -13.39
N GLU A 90 -12.49 10.83 -12.92
CA GLU A 90 -13.76 10.70 -13.59
C GLU A 90 -14.26 12.12 -13.90
N LYS A 91 -14.57 12.40 -15.16
CA LYS A 91 -15.01 13.73 -15.61
C LYS A 91 -16.23 13.61 -16.50
N ASN A 92 -17.24 14.41 -16.22
CA ASN A 92 -18.35 14.60 -17.14
C ASN A 92 -17.88 15.44 -18.34
N THR A 93 -18.04 14.91 -19.55
CA THR A 93 -17.56 15.53 -20.79
C THR A 93 -18.40 16.74 -21.21
N LYS A 94 -19.65 16.85 -20.75
CA LYS A 94 -20.54 17.99 -21.02
C LYS A 94 -20.33 19.15 -20.06
N THR A 95 -20.26 18.87 -18.75
CA THR A 95 -20.17 19.92 -17.72
C THR A 95 -18.73 20.25 -17.33
N GLY A 96 -17.78 19.37 -17.65
CA GLY A 96 -16.38 19.48 -17.25
C GLY A 96 -16.13 19.21 -15.76
N VAL A 97 -17.18 19.00 -14.97
CA VAL A 97 -17.11 18.68 -13.53
C VAL A 97 -16.69 17.22 -13.36
N GLY A 98 -15.90 16.94 -12.33
CA GLY A 98 -15.40 15.60 -12.09
C GLY A 98 -14.71 15.45 -10.75
N THR A 99 -14.26 14.22 -10.50
CA THR A 99 -13.59 13.81 -9.27
C THR A 99 -12.23 13.22 -9.62
N ALA A 100 -11.22 13.55 -8.83
CA ALA A 100 -9.93 12.88 -8.83
C ALA A 100 -9.80 12.07 -7.53
N THR A 101 -9.66 10.76 -7.62
CA THR A 101 -9.43 9.85 -6.49
C THR A 101 -7.97 9.43 -6.49
N ILE A 102 -7.30 9.67 -5.37
CA ILE A 102 -5.91 9.29 -5.17
C ILE A 102 -5.86 8.20 -4.10
N THR A 103 -5.17 7.10 -4.41
CA THR A 103 -4.87 6.01 -3.48
C THR A 103 -3.36 5.85 -3.37
N ILE A 104 -2.83 5.85 -2.15
CA ILE A 104 -1.40 5.73 -1.85
C ILE A 104 -1.22 4.47 -1.01
N ILE A 105 -0.34 3.56 -1.44
CA ILE A 105 -0.04 2.30 -0.79
C ILE A 105 1.46 2.19 -0.57
N GLY A 106 1.88 1.97 0.67
CA GLY A 106 3.28 1.84 1.04
C GLY A 106 3.48 1.77 2.56
N PRO A 107 4.73 1.74 3.05
CA PRO A 107 5.03 1.90 4.47
C PRO A 107 4.58 3.29 4.97
N ASP A 108 4.49 3.44 6.30
CA ASP A 108 3.90 4.63 6.94
C ASP A 108 4.61 5.93 6.55
N ASP A 109 5.94 5.90 6.45
CA ASP A 109 6.76 7.04 6.03
C ASP A 109 6.45 7.48 4.60
N PHE A 110 6.37 6.53 3.66
CA PHE A 110 5.99 6.79 2.28
C PHE A 110 4.57 7.39 2.19
N VAL A 111 3.61 6.78 2.89
CA VAL A 111 2.21 7.24 2.88
C VAL A 111 2.11 8.64 3.49
N THR A 112 2.79 8.90 4.60
CA THR A 112 2.77 10.19 5.29
C THR A 112 3.41 11.30 4.47
N LEU A 113 4.59 11.06 3.89
CA LEU A 113 5.29 12.03 3.04
C LEU A 113 4.50 12.33 1.77
N THR A 114 4.01 11.29 1.09
CA THR A 114 3.25 11.46 -0.16
C THR A 114 1.93 12.19 0.09
N ARG A 115 1.21 11.89 1.18
CA ARG A 115 -0.01 12.61 1.57
C ARG A 115 0.25 14.07 1.91
N ALA A 116 1.44 14.42 2.41
CA ALA A 116 1.76 15.80 2.77
C ALA A 116 1.77 16.73 1.56
N VAL A 117 2.05 16.21 0.36
CA VAL A 117 1.98 16.95 -0.92
C VAL A 117 0.54 17.36 -1.27
N LEU A 118 -0.46 16.66 -0.71
CA LEU A 118 -1.90 16.88 -0.94
C LEU A 118 -2.58 17.72 0.16
N LYS A 119 -1.83 18.26 1.11
CA LYS A 119 -2.37 19.09 2.20
C LYS A 119 -2.62 20.52 1.74
#